data_AF-A0A7K7P094-F1
#
_entry.id   AF-A0A7K7P094-F1
#
_cell.length_a   1.000
_cell.length_b   1.000
_cell.length_c   1.000
_cell.angle_alpha   90.00
_cell.angle_beta   90.00
_cell.angle_gamma   90.00
#
_symmetry.space_group_name_H-M   'P 1'
#
loop_
_entity.id
_entity.type
_entity.pdbx_description
1 polymer ?
#
loop_
_entity_poly.entity_id
_entity_poly.type
_entity_poly.pdbx_seq_one_letter_code
_entity_poly.pdbx_strand_id
1 'polypeptide(L)'
;MVANFLGGGTNLDKEMREGRIFIVDYNVLEDIPAGTIHGRQQYITAPLCLLHQGTDGLLRPIAIQLGQTPGPSCPVFLPSDAEWDWLLAKTWVRNADFYSHQLLA
;
A
#
# COMPACT_ATOMS: atom_id res chain seq x y z
N MET A 1 14.01 1.77 -6.19
CA MET A 1 12.88 2.30 -5.41
C MET A 1 13.06 2.01 -3.92
N VAL A 2 13.06 0.74 -3.48
CA VAL A 2 13.00 0.40 -2.05
C VAL A 2 14.32 0.09 -1.34
N ALA A 3 15.47 0.20 -2.00
CA ALA A 3 16.76 -0.28 -1.49
C ALA A 3 17.12 0.24 -0.09
N ASN A 4 16.82 1.52 0.19
CA ASN A 4 17.12 2.16 1.48
C ASN A 4 16.29 1.59 2.65
N PHE A 5 15.25 0.80 2.38
CA PHE A 5 14.33 0.27 3.40
C PHE A 5 14.54 -1.23 3.68
N LEU A 6 15.42 -1.91 2.93
CA LEU A 6 15.64 -3.36 3.05
C LEU A 6 16.83 -3.73 3.97
N GLY A 7 17.71 -2.76 4.27
CA GLY A 7 18.98 -2.97 4.98
C GLY A 7 20.19 -3.08 4.03
N GLY A 8 21.40 -3.09 4.61
CA GLY A 8 22.64 -3.15 3.83
C GLY A 8 22.95 -4.54 3.28
N GLY A 9 23.52 -4.61 2.07
CA GLY A 9 24.01 -5.86 1.48
C GLY A 9 22.92 -6.83 0.98
N THR A 10 21.72 -6.31 0.73
CA THR A 10 20.59 -7.07 0.19
C THR A 10 19.91 -6.36 -0.98
N ASN A 11 18.92 -7.00 -1.58
CA ASN A 11 18.06 -6.44 -2.62
C ASN A 11 16.66 -7.06 -2.53
N LEU A 12 15.69 -6.50 -3.27
CA LEU A 12 14.29 -6.93 -3.19
C LEU A 12 14.13 -8.42 -3.51
N ASP A 13 14.77 -8.93 -4.57
CA ASP A 13 14.72 -10.35 -4.95
C ASP A 13 15.19 -11.28 -3.83
N LYS A 14 16.28 -10.92 -3.15
CA LYS A 14 16.82 -11.69 -2.02
C LYS A 14 15.85 -11.68 -0.84
N GLU A 15 15.34 -10.51 -0.45
CA GLU A 15 14.37 -10.38 0.63
C GLU A 15 13.07 -11.16 0.35
N MET A 16 12.62 -11.19 -0.91
CA MET A 16 11.47 -12.00 -1.35
C MET A 16 11.74 -13.50 -1.21
N ARG A 17 12.90 -13.99 -1.69
CA ARG A 17 13.28 -15.42 -1.57
C ARG A 17 13.44 -15.88 -0.13
N GLU A 18 13.87 -14.98 0.74
CA GLU A 18 14.04 -15.24 2.17
C GLU A 18 12.73 -15.06 2.96
N GLY A 19 11.60 -14.79 2.29
CA GLY A 19 10.27 -14.73 2.92
C GLY A 19 10.05 -13.51 3.81
N ARG A 20 10.82 -12.43 3.60
CA ARG A 20 10.72 -11.19 4.39
C ARG A 20 9.91 -10.09 3.71
N ILE A 21 9.39 -10.34 2.52
CA ILE A 21 8.51 -9.42 1.80
C ILE A 21 7.08 -9.95 1.84
N PHE A 22 6.17 -9.09 2.27
CA PHE A 22 4.75 -9.37 2.40
C PHE A 22 3.97 -8.36 1.54
N ILE A 23 2.78 -8.76 1.12
CA ILE A 23 1.88 -7.88 0.37
C ILE A 23 0.50 -7.92 0.98
N VAL A 24 -0.15 -6.76 1.05
CA VAL A 24 -1.60 -6.65 1.23
C VAL A 24 -2.17 -6.12 -0.06
N ASP A 25 -3.03 -6.92 -0.69
CA ASP A 25 -3.64 -6.63 -1.98
C ASP A 25 -5.16 -6.46 -1.81
N TYR A 26 -5.64 -5.24 -2.08
CA TYR A 26 -7.05 -4.89 -2.00
C TYR A 26 -7.75 -4.92 -3.37
N ASN A 27 -7.30 -5.78 -4.30
CA ASN A 27 -7.94 -5.99 -5.60
C ASN A 27 -9.46 -6.25 -5.50
N VAL A 28 -9.94 -6.88 -4.42
CA VAL A 28 -11.38 -7.07 -4.18
C VAL A 28 -12.20 -5.76 -4.16
N LEU A 29 -11.54 -4.61 -3.95
CA LEU A 29 -12.17 -3.28 -3.97
C LEU A 29 -12.10 -2.59 -5.34
N GLU A 30 -11.47 -3.21 -6.34
CA GLU A 30 -11.40 -2.68 -7.70
C GLU A 30 -12.82 -2.56 -8.29
N ASP A 31 -13.07 -1.47 -9.01
CA ASP A 31 -14.35 -1.14 -9.64
C ASP A 31 -15.58 -1.05 -8.71
N ILE A 32 -15.39 -1.09 -7.38
CA ILE A 32 -16.49 -0.85 -6.44
C ILE A 32 -16.93 0.62 -6.54
N PRO A 33 -18.21 0.90 -6.82
CA PRO A 33 -18.70 2.26 -6.92
C PRO A 33 -18.68 2.94 -5.55
N ALA A 34 -18.03 4.10 -5.48
CA ALA A 34 -18.04 4.92 -4.29
C ALA A 34 -19.39 5.63 -4.12
N GLY A 35 -19.94 5.58 -2.92
CA GLY A 35 -21.22 6.21 -2.58
C GLY A 35 -21.12 7.72 -2.35
N THR A 36 -22.22 8.26 -1.82
CA THR A 36 -22.37 9.68 -1.49
C THR A 36 -22.75 9.82 -0.01
N ILE A 37 -22.08 10.71 0.72
CA ILE A 37 -22.38 11.01 2.13
C ILE A 37 -22.78 12.47 2.23
N HIS A 38 -23.99 12.74 2.75
CA HIS A 38 -24.57 14.09 2.85
C HIS A 38 -24.51 14.88 1.52
N GLY A 39 -24.80 14.22 0.40
CA GLY A 39 -24.76 14.81 -0.93
C GLY A 39 -23.35 15.02 -1.50
N ARG A 40 -22.29 14.57 -0.82
CA ARG A 40 -20.90 14.68 -1.30
C ARG A 40 -20.36 13.34 -1.80
N GLN A 41 -19.82 13.35 -3.01
CA GLN A 41 -19.15 12.19 -3.62
C GLN A 41 -17.99 11.73 -2.72
N GLN A 42 -17.94 10.42 -2.47
CA GLN A 42 -16.82 9.75 -1.80
C GLN A 42 -15.94 9.05 -2.83
N TYR A 43 -14.80 8.52 -2.39
CA TYR A 43 -13.88 7.79 -3.26
C TYR A 43 -13.39 6.54 -2.55
N ILE A 44 -13.08 5.52 -3.35
CA ILE A 44 -12.53 4.24 -2.91
C ILE A 44 -11.32 3.98 -3.79
N THR A 45 -10.29 3.35 -3.21
CA THR A 45 -9.11 2.89 -3.91
C THR A 45 -8.95 1.39 -3.70
N ALA A 46 -8.22 0.73 -4.62
CA ALA A 46 -7.86 -0.68 -4.52
C ALA A 46 -6.34 -0.82 -4.41
N PRO A 47 -5.75 -0.45 -3.24
CA PRO A 47 -4.31 -0.32 -3.13
C PRO A 47 -3.57 -1.65 -3.03
N LEU A 48 -2.29 -1.62 -3.41
CA LEU A 48 -1.29 -2.64 -3.16
C LEU A 48 -0.29 -2.06 -2.14
N CYS A 49 -0.11 -2.72 -1.00
CA CYS A 49 0.83 -2.30 0.04
C CYS A 49 1.91 -3.37 0.21
N LEU A 50 3.15 -3.04 -0.16
CA LEU A 50 4.31 -3.91 0.02
C LEU A 50 4.95 -3.63 1.38
N LEU A 51 5.16 -4.67 2.17
CA LEU A 51 5.79 -4.60 3.48
C LEU A 51 7.06 -5.44 3.53
N HIS A 52 8.01 -4.97 4.32
CA HIS A 52 9.25 -5.68 4.64
C HIS A 52 9.31 -5.98 6.12
N GLN A 53 9.72 -7.21 6.46
CA GLN A 53 10.04 -7.59 7.83
C GLN A 53 11.50 -7.27 8.12
N GLY A 54 11.72 -6.30 9.01
CA GLY A 54 13.07 -5.96 9.47
C GLY A 54 13.69 -7.06 10.32
N THR A 55 14.99 -6.94 10.59
CA THR A 55 15.71 -7.85 11.51
C THR A 55 15.21 -7.77 12.95
N ASP A 56 14.50 -6.71 13.30
CA ASP A 56 13.77 -6.55 14.57
C ASP A 56 12.41 -7.27 14.58
N GLY A 57 12.07 -8.00 13.53
CA GLY A 57 10.84 -8.76 13.39
C GLY A 57 9.61 -7.93 13.03
N LEU A 58 9.74 -6.59 12.96
CA LEU A 58 8.62 -5.70 12.69
C LEU A 58 8.37 -5.54 11.18
N LEU A 59 7.10 -5.60 10.79
CA LEU A 59 6.65 -5.32 9.44
C LEU A 59 6.51 -3.81 9.22
N ARG A 60 7.08 -3.32 8.12
CA ARG A 60 7.01 -1.91 7.74
C ARG A 60 6.60 -1.76 6.28
N PRO A 61 5.68 -0.84 5.95
CA PRO A 61 5.35 -0.54 4.57
C PRO A 61 6.55 0.13 3.89
N ILE A 62 6.93 -0.38 2.72
CA ILE A 62 8.08 0.11 1.93
C ILE A 62 7.68 0.62 0.55
N ALA A 63 6.47 0.31 0.07
CA ALA A 63 5.90 0.85 -1.15
C ALA A 63 4.36 0.73 -1.12
N ILE A 64 3.66 1.72 -1.67
CA ILE A 64 2.20 1.72 -1.82
C ILE A 64 1.84 2.18 -3.23
N GLN A 65 1.03 1.41 -3.95
CA GLN A 65 0.35 1.83 -5.18
C GLN A 65 -1.14 1.92 -4.89
N LEU A 66 -1.80 3.03 -5.24
CA LEU A 66 -3.21 3.26 -4.85
C LEU A 66 -4.26 2.66 -5.80
N GLY A 67 -3.84 2.08 -6.92
CA GLY A 67 -4.70 1.35 -7.84
C GLY A 67 -4.00 0.10 -8.34
N GLN A 68 -4.76 -0.81 -8.94
CA GLN A 68 -4.24 -2.09 -9.43
C GLN A 68 -3.43 -1.90 -10.72
N THR A 69 -3.86 -1.00 -11.60
CA THR A 69 -3.18 -0.73 -12.88
C THR A 69 -2.09 0.34 -12.70
N PRO A 70 -0.80 0.01 -12.93
CA PRO A 70 0.28 0.98 -12.85
C PRO A 70 0.22 2.00 -14.00
N GLY A 71 0.65 3.24 -13.74
CA GLY A 71 0.74 4.26 -14.78
C GLY A 71 1.14 5.63 -14.25
N PRO A 72 1.32 6.64 -15.12
CA PRO A 72 1.72 7.99 -14.70
C PRO A 72 0.76 8.64 -13.70
N SER A 73 -0.52 8.27 -13.73
CA SER A 73 -1.56 8.74 -12.80
C SER A 73 -1.71 7.85 -11.55
N CYS A 74 -1.01 6.72 -11.48
CA CYS A 74 -1.02 5.79 -10.36
C CYS A 74 0.43 5.48 -9.94
N PRO A 75 1.13 6.45 -9.33
CA PRO A 75 2.51 6.26 -8.92
C PRO A 75 2.62 5.27 -7.76
N VAL A 76 3.83 4.73 -7.59
CA VAL A 76 4.20 3.96 -6.40
C VAL A 76 4.82 4.93 -5.41
N PHE A 77 4.11 5.17 -4.30
CA PHE A 77 4.56 6.00 -3.19
C PHE A 77 5.53 5.24 -2.30
N LEU A 78 6.54 5.94 -1.79
CA LEU A 78 7.62 5.39 -0.97
C LEU A 78 7.76 6.16 0.36
N PRO A 79 8.33 5.55 1.41
CA PRO A 79 8.66 6.26 2.65
C PRO A 79 9.63 7.44 2.48
N SER A 80 10.34 7.53 1.37
CA SER A 80 11.26 8.63 1.03
C SER A 80 10.58 9.81 0.33
N ASP A 81 9.31 9.67 -0.06
CA ASP A 81 8.56 10.76 -0.68
C ASP A 81 8.27 11.86 0.36
N ALA A 82 7.66 12.97 -0.10
CA ALA A 82 7.28 14.04 0.82
C ALA A 82 6.37 13.51 1.93
N GLU A 83 6.52 14.05 3.15
CA GLU A 83 5.85 13.56 4.34
C GLU A 83 4.33 13.37 4.14
N TRP A 84 3.68 14.36 3.51
CA TRP A 84 2.26 14.35 3.25
C TRP A 84 1.84 13.36 2.17
N ASP A 85 2.68 13.13 1.15
CA ASP A 85 2.41 12.14 0.10
C ASP A 85 2.41 10.74 0.70
N TRP A 86 3.42 10.43 1.52
CA TRP A 86 3.51 9.13 2.18
C TRP A 86 2.43 8.92 3.24
N LEU A 87 2.11 9.96 4.01
CA LEU A 87 1.02 9.90 4.99
C LEU A 87 -0.33 9.65 4.31
N LEU A 88 -0.60 10.35 3.21
CA LEU A 88 -1.85 10.20 2.45
C LEU A 88 -1.96 8.81 1.83
N ALA A 89 -0.87 8.28 1.24
CA ALA A 89 -0.85 6.93 0.69
C ALA A 89 -1.18 5.87 1.75
N LYS A 90 -0.57 5.96 2.94
CA LYS A 90 -0.89 5.06 4.07
C LYS A 90 -2.34 5.22 4.55
N THR A 91 -2.87 6.44 4.54
CA THR A 91 -4.26 6.72 4.94
C THR A 91 -5.25 6.05 3.99
N TRP A 92 -4.99 6.07 2.68
CA TRP A 92 -5.79 5.34 1.70
C TRP A 92 -5.72 3.82 1.88
N VAL A 93 -4.56 3.27 2.22
CA VAL A 93 -4.45 1.84 2.59
C VAL A 93 -5.31 1.52 3.82
N ARG A 94 -5.30 2.38 4.85
CA ARG A 94 -6.17 2.20 6.03
C ARG A 94 -7.66 2.36 5.71
N ASN A 95 -8.01 3.20 4.74
CA ASN A 95 -9.39 3.34 4.25
C ASN A 95 -9.85 2.06 3.53
N ALA A 96 -9.02 1.48 2.66
CA ALA A 96 -9.30 0.20 2.02
C ALA A 96 -9.43 -0.95 3.04
N ASP A 97 -8.53 -0.99 4.03
CA ASP A 97 -8.61 -1.95 5.14
C ASP A 97 -9.93 -1.85 5.91
N PHE A 98 -10.40 -0.62 6.17
CA PHE A 98 -11.68 -0.39 6.82
C PHE A 98 -12.85 -0.96 5.99
N TYR A 99 -12.89 -0.72 4.68
CA TYR A 99 -13.94 -1.29 3.82
C TYR A 99 -13.89 -2.82 3.80
N SER A 100 -12.71 -3.39 3.61
CA SER A 100 -12.52 -4.85 3.61
C SER A 100 -12.99 -5.47 4.92
N HIS A 101 -12.56 -4.92 6.06
CA HIS A 101 -12.96 -5.39 7.38
C HIS A 101 -14.46 -5.30 7.62
N GLN A 102 -15.14 -4.22 7.20
CA GLN A 102 -16.55 -4.05 7.51
C GLN A 102 -17.49 -4.84 6.59
N LEU A 103 -17.03 -5.16 5.37
CA LEU A 103 -17.88 -5.76 4.35
C LEU A 103 -17.60 -7.24 4.10
N LEU A 104 -16.37 -7.71 4.38
CA LEU A 104 -15.92 -9.05 3.99
C LEU A 104 -15.46 -9.92 5.17
N ALA A 105 -15.01 -9.33 6.28
CA ALA A 105 -14.55 -10.05 7.48
C ALA A 105 -15.68 -10.27 8.48
#